data_AF-A0A9E2ZS98-F1
#
_entry.id   AF-A0A9E2ZS98-F1
#
_cell.length_a   1.000
_cell.length_b   1.000
_cell.length_c   1.000
_cell.angle_alpha   90.00
_cell.angle_beta   90.00
_cell.angle_gamma   90.00
#
_symmetry.space_group_name_H-M   'P 1'
#
loop_
_entity.id
_entity.type
_entity.pdbx_description
1 polymer ?
#
loop_
_entity_poly.entity_id
_entity_poly.type
_entity_poly.pdbx_seq_one_letter_code
_entity_poly.pdbx_strand_id
1 'polypeptide(L)' 'GRVKGTSAQWTVADGRPGPVTMRLREELTGIQYGHRPDPFGWVHKVC' A
#
# COMPACT_ATOMS: atom_id res chain seq x y z
N GLY A 1 6.42 -5.32 8.39
CA GLY A 1 5.98 -6.45 7.55
C GLY A 1 6.79 -7.69 7.88
N ARG A 2 6.24 -8.89 7.73
CA ARG A 2 6.94 -10.16 8.01
C ARG A 2 6.93 -11.03 6.76
N VAL A 3 8.11 -11.45 6.31
CA VAL A 3 8.25 -12.36 5.17
C VAL A 3 8.34 -13.79 5.73
N LYS A 4 7.54 -14.71 5.19
CA LYS A 4 7.65 -16.15 5.46
C LYS A 4 8.09 -16.85 4.17
N GLY A 5 9.27 -17.46 4.19
CA GLY A 5 9.71 -18.45 3.20
C GLY A 5 9.85 -19.83 3.83
N THR A 6 9.90 -20.88 3.02
CA THR A 6 9.95 -22.30 3.44
C THR A 6 11.08 -22.62 4.42
N SER A 7 12.17 -21.85 4.41
CA SER A 7 13.37 -22.09 5.21
C SER A 7 13.73 -20.96 6.18
N ALA A 8 13.04 -19.81 6.14
CA ALA A 8 13.38 -18.66 6.97
C ALA A 8 12.22 -17.66 7.11
N GLN A 9 12.15 -17.06 8.30
CA GLN A 9 11.26 -15.95 8.63
C GLN A 9 12.11 -14.83 9.19
N TRP A 10 12.00 -13.63 8.62
CA TRP A 10 12.65 -12.44 9.17
C TRP A 10 11.70 -11.24 9.15
N THR A 11 11.91 -10.34 10.10
CA THR A 11 11.18 -9.08 10.21
C THR A 11 11.80 -8.08 9.26
N VAL A 12 10.97 -7.41 8.44
CA VAL A 12 11.43 -6.30 7.61
C VAL A 12 11.54 -5.07 8.51
N ALA A 13 12.76 -4.54 8.65
CA ALA A 13 13.10 -3.43 9.54
C ALA A 13 12.63 -3.69 10.99
N ASP A 14 11.94 -2.73 11.61
CA ASP A 14 11.37 -2.82 12.95
C ASP A 14 9.96 -3.47 12.98
N GLY A 15 9.52 -4.01 11.86
CA GLY A 15 8.19 -4.60 11.71
C GLY A 15 7.08 -3.56 11.49
N ARG A 16 7.36 -2.26 11.68
CA ARG A 16 6.41 -1.17 11.46
C ARG A 16 6.42 -0.73 9.99
N PRO A 17 5.31 -0.18 9.48
CA PRO A 17 5.32 0.49 8.18
C PRO A 17 6.24 1.70 8.22
N GLY A 18 7.20 1.79 7.31
CA GLY A 18 8.05 2.97 7.18
C GLY A 18 7.27 4.20 6.69
N PRO A 19 7.80 5.41 6.90
CA PRO A 19 7.12 6.67 6.53
C PRO A 19 6.80 6.74 5.02
N VAL A 20 7.67 6.21 4.17
CA VAL A 20 7.44 6.14 2.71
C VAL A 20 6.28 5.19 2.37
N THR A 21 6.23 4.02 3.01
CA THR A 21 5.13 3.06 2.82
C THR A 21 3.79 3.67 3.20
N MET A 22 3.75 4.41 4.31
CA MET A 22 2.52 5.07 4.78
C MET A 22 2.05 6.16 3.82
N ARG A 23 2.99 6.99 3.32
CA ARG A 23 2.68 8.01 2.31
C ARG A 23 2.11 7.40 1.02
N LEU A 24 2.74 6.36 0.48
CA LEU A 24 2.23 5.68 -0.72
C LEU A 24 0.84 5.07 -0.49
N ARG A 25 0.63 4.44 0.67
CA ARG A 25 -0.67 3.89 1.04
C ARG A 25 -1.74 4.97 1.08
N GLU A 26 -1.47 6.11 1.70
CA GLU A 26 -2.43 7.22 1.81
C GLU A 26 -2.81 7.81 0.45
N GLU A 27 -1.84 8.00 -0.44
CA GLU A 27 -2.09 8.47 -1.81
C GLU A 27 -2.96 7.49 -2.60
N LEU A 28 -2.58 6.21 -2.62
CA LEU A 28 -3.29 5.17 -3.36
C LEU A 28 -4.69 4.95 -2.82
N THR A 29 -4.84 4.87 -1.50
CA THR A 29 -6.15 4.72 -0.86
C THR A 29 -7.03 5.96 -1.08
N GLY A 30 -6.44 7.16 -1.11
CA GLY A 30 -7.16 8.38 -1.44
C GLY A 30 -7.73 8.37 -2.86
N ILE A 31 -6.98 7.86 -3.83
CA ILE A 31 -7.45 7.67 -5.22
C ILE A 31 -8.57 6.62 -5.26
N GLN A 32 -8.37 5.46 -4.62
CA GLN A 32 -9.33 4.35 -4.63
C GLN A 32 -10.72 4.72 -4.08
N TYR A 33 -10.77 5.52 -3.00
CA TYR A 33 -12.03 5.97 -2.39
C TYR A 33 -12.55 7.30 -2.97
N GLY A 34 -11.88 7.88 -3.96
CA GLY A 34 -12.28 9.15 -4.57
C GLY A 34 -12.07 10.38 -3.68
N HIS A 35 -11.28 10.27 -2.62
CA HIS A 35 -10.87 11.42 -1.79
C HIS A 35 -9.78 12.27 -2.47
N ARG A 36 -9.11 11.72 -3.48
CA ARG A 36 -8.12 12.42 -4.31
C ARG A 36 -8.45 12.25 -5.79
N PRO A 37 -8.09 13.23 -6.64
CA PRO A 37 -8.22 13.08 -8.08
C PRO A 37 -7.38 11.88 -8.55
N ASP A 38 -7.89 11.17 -9.55
CA ASP A 38 -7.22 10.05 -10.20
C ASP A 38 -6.60 10.51 -11.53
N PRO A 39 -5.35 11.04 -11.52
CA PRO A 39 -4.71 11.57 -12.72
C PRO A 39 -4.38 10.50 -13.76
N PHE A 40 -4.40 9.22 -13.37
CA PHE A 40 -4.01 8.10 -14.24
C PHE A 40 -5.21 7.25 -14.69
N GLY A 41 -6.42 7.55 -14.19
CA GLY A 41 -7.65 6.85 -14.57
C GLY A 41 -7.68 5.39 -14.15
N TRP A 42 -7.13 5.04 -12.99
CA TRP A 42 -7.10 3.69 -12.42
C TRP A 42 -8.45 3.20 -11.87
N VAL A 43 -9.34 4.09 -11.44
CA VAL A 43 -10.62 3.72 -10.82
C VAL A 43 -11.70 3.52 -11.88
N HIS A 44 -12.24 2.30 -11.95
CA HIS A 44 -13.34 1.94 -12.84
C HIS A 44 -14.58 1.53 -12.04
N LYS A 45 -15.77 1.96 -12.48
CA LYS A 45 -17.03 1.48 -11.91
C LYS A 45 -17.26 0.02 -12.32
N VAL A 46 -17.59 -0.82 -11.34
CA VAL A 46 -18.02 -2.20 -11.58
C VAL A 46 -19.55 -2.18 -11.70
N CYS A 47 -20.08 -2.67 -12.82
CA CYS A 47 -21.51 -2.76 -13.14
C CYS A 47 -21.93 -4.21 -13.38
#